data_AF-A0A3B4WGI4-F1
#
_entry.id   AF-A0A3B4WGI4-F1
#
_cell.length_a   1.000
_cell.length_b   1.000
_cell.length_c   1.000
_cell.angle_alpha   90.00
_cell.angle_beta   90.00
_cell.angle_gamma   90.00
#
_symmetry.space_group_name_H-M   'P 1'
#
loop_
_entity.id
_entity.type
_entity.pdbx_description
1 polymer ?
#
loop_
_entity_poly.entity_id
_entity_poly.type
_entity_poly.pdbx_seq_one_letter_code
_entity_poly.pdbx_strand_id
1 'polypeptide(L)'
;MLSLFGLVNFCRAWLLEYSTYEAVLRGATSKETPPTIQWTEETRHAFRHVKHMCSAPALDLPDYKLTLHLYVAEDGNVAEAVLAQMHRGKPRTVAYYSKTLPLNVKGMVSCLRAVASAAIMVEKAQIWHPMIIHTSNAVNIILMLL
;
A
#
# COMPACT_ATOMS: atom_id res chain seq x y z
N MET A 1 10.85 -15.38 12.79
CA MET A 1 10.25 -14.72 11.61
C MET A 1 8.84 -14.19 11.88
N LEU A 2 7.95 -14.95 12.55
CA LEU A 2 6.58 -14.47 12.85
C LEU A 2 6.53 -13.18 13.69
N SER A 3 7.48 -12.98 14.61
CA SER A 3 7.62 -11.73 15.38
C SER A 3 7.95 -10.51 14.52
N LEU A 4 8.71 -10.69 13.43
CA LEU A 4 9.01 -9.63 12.46
C LEU A 4 7.73 -9.19 11.76
N PHE A 5 6.90 -10.12 11.29
CA PHE A 5 5.63 -9.78 10.65
C PHE A 5 4.70 -9.01 11.60
N GLY A 6 4.70 -9.33 12.89
CA GLY A 6 3.95 -8.55 13.89
C GLY A 6 4.39 -7.08 13.93
N LEU A 7 5.70 -6.84 14.06
CA LEU A 7 6.28 -5.49 14.10
C LEU A 7 6.07 -4.73 12.79
N VAL A 8 6.30 -5.39 11.66
CA VAL A 8 6.19 -4.78 10.33
C VAL A 8 4.73 -4.50 9.97
N ASN A 9 3.79 -5.33 10.43
CA ASN A 9 2.36 -5.05 10.28
C ASN A 9 1.89 -3.87 11.12
N PHE A 10 2.50 -3.62 12.29
CA PHE A 10 2.25 -2.39 13.06
C PHE A 10 2.68 -1.15 12.26
N CYS A 11 3.87 -1.19 11.66
CA CYS A 11 4.39 -0.10 10.83
C CYS A 11 3.83 -0.09 9.40
N ARG A 12 2.80 -0.89 9.06
CA ARG A 12 2.37 -1.10 7.67
C ARG A 12 1.99 0.19 6.94
N ALA A 13 1.42 1.15 7.65
CA ALA A 13 1.05 2.45 7.09
C ALA A 13 2.27 3.32 6.69
N TRP A 14 3.48 2.89 7.06
CA TRP A 14 4.72 3.63 6.88
C TRP A 14 5.64 2.99 5.82
N LEU A 15 5.21 1.86 5.24
CA LEU A 15 6.02 1.07 4.32
C LEU A 15 5.37 1.11 2.94
N LEU A 16 6.02 1.79 2.00
CA LEU A 16 5.68 1.74 0.58
C LEU A 16 5.90 0.31 0.06
N GLU A 17 5.15 -0.15 -0.96
CA GLU A 17 5.31 -1.47 -1.60
C GLU A 17 5.28 -2.71 -0.68
N TYR A 18 4.92 -2.56 0.58
CA TYR A 18 5.08 -3.64 1.57
C TYR A 18 4.37 -4.93 1.18
N SER A 19 3.17 -4.88 0.60
CA SER A 19 2.43 -6.07 0.21
C SER A 19 3.17 -6.97 -0.80
N THR A 20 4.02 -6.38 -1.65
CA THR A 20 4.80 -7.13 -2.65
C THR A 20 5.87 -7.97 -1.97
N TYR A 21 6.65 -7.36 -1.07
CA TYR A 21 7.69 -8.05 -0.30
C TYR A 21 7.10 -9.00 0.77
N GLU A 22 5.97 -8.61 1.37
CA GLU A 22 5.23 -9.44 2.32
C GLU A 22 4.78 -10.76 1.66
N ALA A 23 4.30 -10.72 0.41
CA ALA A 23 3.85 -11.91 -0.30
C ALA A 23 5.00 -12.93 -0.48
N VAL A 24 6.19 -12.47 -0.85
CA VAL A 24 7.40 -13.31 -0.98
C VAL A 24 7.76 -13.94 0.36
N LEU A 25 7.83 -13.13 1.42
CA LEU A 25 8.20 -13.61 2.75
C LEU A 25 7.15 -14.57 3.35
N ARG A 26 5.85 -14.35 3.08
CA ARG A 26 4.76 -15.24 3.52
C ARG A 26 4.79 -16.57 2.79
N GLY A 27 5.11 -16.57 1.49
CA GLY A 27 5.32 -17.79 0.72
C GLY A 27 6.43 -18.66 1.32
N ALA A 28 7.53 -18.04 1.75
CA ALA A 28 8.65 -18.73 2.39
C ALA A 28 8.39 -19.20 3.84
N THR A 29 7.27 -18.79 4.45
CA THR A 29 6.91 -19.12 5.85
C THR A 29 5.56 -19.86 5.95
N SER A 30 5.03 -20.37 4.84
CA SER A 30 3.74 -21.10 4.81
C SER A 30 3.84 -22.42 5.58
N LYS A 31 2.73 -22.93 6.11
CA LYS A 31 2.68 -24.18 6.91
C LYS A 31 3.19 -25.42 6.15
N GLU A 32 3.23 -25.35 4.82
CA GLU A 32 3.71 -26.42 3.92
C GLU A 32 5.23 -26.37 3.71
N THR A 33 5.92 -25.34 4.22
CA THR A 33 7.38 -25.22 4.11
C THR A 33 8.10 -26.00 5.22
N PRO A 34 9.33 -26.49 4.98
CA PRO A 34 10.13 -27.18 5.99
C PRO A 34 10.28 -26.32 7.26
N PRO A 35 10.57 -26.94 8.43
CA PRO A 35 10.77 -26.21 9.69
C PRO A 35 11.92 -25.18 9.63
N THR A 36 12.74 -25.25 8.58
CA THR A 36 13.83 -24.31 8.28
C THR A 36 13.48 -23.52 7.02
N ILE A 37 13.45 -22.19 7.15
CA ILE A 37 13.19 -21.28 6.02
C ILE A 37 14.34 -21.39 5.01
N GLN A 38 13.99 -21.74 3.77
CA GLN A 38 14.90 -21.73 2.62
C GLN A 38 15.18 -20.28 2.22
N TRP A 39 16.36 -19.76 2.59
CA TRP A 39 16.76 -18.40 2.24
C TRP A 39 17.25 -18.32 0.80
N THR A 40 16.32 -18.14 -0.14
CA THR A 40 16.66 -17.80 -1.54
C THR A 40 17.10 -16.34 -1.65
N GLU A 41 17.70 -15.97 -2.79
CA GLU A 41 18.13 -14.59 -3.01
C GLU A 41 16.93 -13.62 -3.02
N GLU A 42 15.79 -14.02 -3.58
CA GLU A 42 14.56 -13.22 -3.56
C GLU A 42 14.07 -12.98 -2.13
N THR A 43 14.11 -14.03 -1.29
CA THR A 43 13.65 -13.95 0.10
C THR A 43 14.59 -13.07 0.95
N ARG A 44 15.90 -13.14 0.72
CA ARG A 44 16.89 -12.26 1.37
C ARG A 44 16.74 -10.81 0.90
N HIS A 45 16.50 -10.59 -0.39
CA HIS A 45 16.24 -9.27 -0.93
C HIS A 45 15.00 -8.64 -0.28
N ALA A 46 13.87 -9.37 -0.26
CA ALA A 46 12.65 -8.91 0.39
C ALA A 46 12.84 -8.59 1.87
N PHE A 47 13.58 -9.43 2.60
CA PHE A 47 13.89 -9.19 4.02
C PHE A 47 14.73 -7.91 4.23
N ARG A 48 15.78 -7.71 3.42
CA ARG A 48 16.61 -6.50 3.49
C ARG A 48 15.81 -5.25 3.15
N HIS A 49 14.95 -5.33 2.14
CA HIS A 49 14.11 -4.23 1.71
C HIS A 49 13.14 -3.81 2.83
N VAL A 50 12.42 -4.75 3.42
CA VAL A 50 11.53 -4.49 4.57
C VAL A 50 12.30 -3.87 5.75
N LYS A 51 13.50 -4.39 6.06
CA LYS A 51 14.34 -3.83 7.13
C LYS A 51 14.74 -2.38 6.85
N HIS A 52 15.08 -2.06 5.60
CA HIS A 52 15.41 -0.70 5.19
C HIS A 52 14.19 0.22 5.28
N MET A 53 13.02 -0.25 4.89
CA MET A 53 11.79 0.55 5.01
C MET A 53 11.37 0.81 6.47
N CYS A 54 11.72 -0.04 7.43
CA CYS A 54 11.52 0.28 8.84
C CYS A 54 12.36 1.48 9.33
N SER A 55 13.34 1.94 8.54
CA SER A 55 14.08 3.18 8.78
C SER A 55 13.54 4.39 7.99
N ALA A 56 12.34 4.27 7.41
CA ALA A 56 11.68 5.27 6.56
C ALA A 56 11.58 6.67 7.21
N PRO A 57 11.54 7.73 6.38
CA PRO A 57 11.44 9.11 6.84
C PRO A 57 10.17 9.36 7.66
N ALA A 58 10.27 10.33 8.58
CA ALA A 58 9.15 10.74 9.43
C ALA A 58 7.94 11.13 8.59
N LEU A 59 6.82 10.43 8.81
CA LEU A 59 5.52 10.83 8.30
C LEU A 59 4.97 11.95 9.17
N ASP A 60 4.26 12.88 8.54
CA ASP A 60 3.57 13.94 9.27
C ASP A 60 2.20 13.46 9.74
N LEU A 61 1.77 14.05 10.86
CA LEU A 61 0.41 13.86 11.35
C LEU A 61 -0.59 14.54 10.40
N PRO A 62 -1.75 13.93 10.14
CA PRO A 62 -2.78 14.54 9.32
C PRO A 62 -3.29 15.83 9.96
N ASP A 63 -3.28 16.93 9.20
CA ASP A 63 -3.97 18.16 9.56
C ASP A 63 -5.35 18.19 8.90
N TYR A 64 -6.40 17.89 9.66
CA TYR A 64 -7.79 17.86 9.16
C TYR A 64 -8.35 19.23 8.73
N LYS A 65 -7.57 20.30 8.80
CA LYS A 65 -7.94 21.59 8.18
C LYS A 65 -7.53 21.68 6.72
N LEU A 66 -6.63 20.80 6.28
CA LEU A 66 -6.09 20.77 4.93
C LEU A 66 -6.73 19.63 4.13
N THR A 67 -6.89 19.85 2.83
CA THR A 67 -7.38 18.81 1.93
C THR A 67 -6.41 17.63 1.87
N LEU A 68 -6.95 16.43 2.06
CA LEU A 68 -6.22 15.18 1.89
C LEU A 68 -6.25 14.78 0.42
N HIS A 69 -5.11 14.34 -0.10
CA HIS A 69 -4.98 13.81 -1.46
C HIS A 69 -4.51 12.37 -1.38
N LEU A 70 -5.24 11.45 -2.00
CA LEU A 70 -4.88 10.05 -2.10
C LEU A 70 -4.49 9.73 -3.53
N TYR A 71 -3.23 9.44 -3.76
CA TYR A 71 -2.71 9.00 -5.05
C TYR A 71 -2.71 7.49 -5.07
N VAL A 72 -3.39 6.88 -6.03
CA VAL A 72 -3.52 5.43 -6.16
C VAL A 72 -2.88 4.97 -7.47
N ALA A 73 -2.05 3.94 -7.37
CA ALA A 73 -1.44 3.23 -8.48
C ALA A 73 -1.73 1.73 -8.37
N GLU A 74 -1.80 1.04 -9.50
CA GLU A 74 -1.98 -0.41 -9.59
C GLU A 74 -1.09 -0.99 -10.68
N ASP A 75 -0.60 -2.22 -10.47
CA ASP A 75 0.27 -2.95 -11.41
C ASP A 75 -0.36 -4.27 -11.91
N GLY A 76 -1.66 -4.45 -11.69
CA GLY A 76 -2.41 -5.67 -11.98
C GLY A 76 -2.44 -6.69 -10.83
N ASN A 77 -1.50 -6.62 -9.89
CA ASN A 77 -1.38 -7.56 -8.78
C ASN A 77 -1.58 -6.92 -7.42
N VAL A 78 -1.07 -5.71 -7.25
CA VAL A 78 -1.05 -4.93 -6.03
C VAL A 78 -1.61 -3.55 -6.33
N ALA A 79 -2.35 -3.02 -5.38
CA ALA A 79 -2.72 -1.61 -5.35
C ALA A 79 -1.92 -0.91 -4.25
N GLU A 80 -1.40 0.25 -4.60
CA GLU A 80 -0.58 1.10 -3.76
C GLU A 80 -1.19 2.48 -3.71
N ALA A 81 -1.12 3.12 -2.55
CA ALA A 81 -1.57 4.48 -2.42
C ALA A 81 -0.72 5.30 -1.47
N VAL A 82 -0.61 6.59 -1.78
CA VAL A 82 0.05 7.60 -0.96
C VAL A 82 -0.99 8.63 -0.55
N LEU A 83 -1.15 8.79 0.76
CA LEU A 83 -1.93 9.87 1.33
C LEU A 83 -1.00 11.04 1.61
N ALA A 84 -1.32 12.20 1.04
CA ALA A 84 -0.51 13.40 1.17
C ALA A 84 -1.37 14.64 1.40
N GLN A 85 -0.75 15.66 2.00
CA GLN A 85 -1.33 16.98 2.21
C GLN A 85 -0.37 18.07 1.76
N MET A 86 -0.91 19.19 1.28
CA MET A 86 -0.10 20.34 0.91
C MET A 86 0.16 21.21 2.14
N HIS A 87 1.37 21.15 2.69
CA HIS A 87 1.81 22.04 3.77
C HIS A 87 2.70 23.14 3.20
N ARG A 88 2.25 24.39 3.34
CA ARG A 88 3.00 25.58 2.88
C ARG A 88 3.49 25.46 1.42
N GLY A 89 2.64 24.94 0.54
CA GLY A 89 2.95 24.75 -0.89
C GLY A 89 3.83 23.55 -1.23
N LYS A 90 4.14 22.66 -0.27
CA LYS A 90 4.87 21.42 -0.51
C LYS A 90 4.01 20.20 -0.15
N PRO A 91 3.97 19.16 -1.00
CA PRO A 91 3.29 17.92 -0.65
C PRO A 91 4.07 17.22 0.48
N ARG A 92 3.36 16.80 1.51
CA ARG A 92 3.89 15.99 2.60
C ARG A 92 3.09 14.72 2.73
N THR A 93 3.80 13.60 2.84
CA THR A 93 3.20 12.28 2.97
C THR A 93 2.76 12.05 4.41
N VAL A 94 1.48 11.69 4.56
CA VAL A 94 0.85 11.36 5.83
C VAL A 94 0.88 9.85 6.05
N ALA A 95 0.62 9.06 5.00
CA ALA A 95 0.62 7.61 5.08
C ALA A 95 0.86 6.96 3.71
N TYR A 96 1.36 5.73 3.76
CA TYR A 96 1.47 4.81 2.64
C TYR A 96 0.52 3.63 2.86
N TYR A 97 -0.14 3.20 1.79
CA TYR A 97 -1.04 2.05 1.81
C TYR A 97 -0.65 1.09 0.69
N SER A 98 -0.68 -0.20 1.01
CA SER A 98 -0.45 -1.26 0.02
C SER A 98 -1.32 -2.47 0.32
N LYS A 99 -1.91 -3.06 -0.73
CA LYS A 99 -2.76 -4.25 -0.64
C LYS A 99 -2.68 -5.07 -1.92
N THR A 100 -2.44 -6.37 -1.76
CA THR A 100 -2.60 -7.33 -2.85
C THR A 100 -4.06 -7.35 -3.30
N LEU A 101 -4.29 -7.24 -4.59
CA LEU A 101 -5.63 -7.22 -5.17
C LEU A 101 -6.28 -8.61 -5.07
N PRO A 102 -7.56 -8.70 -4.75
CA PRO A 102 -8.29 -9.96 -4.77
C PRO A 102 -8.47 -10.45 -6.22
N LEU A 103 -8.62 -11.77 -6.40
CA LEU A 103 -8.65 -12.41 -7.73
C LEU A 103 -9.71 -11.82 -8.68
N ASN A 104 -10.88 -11.45 -8.14
CA ASN A 104 -11.95 -10.81 -8.90
C ASN A 104 -11.54 -9.46 -9.50
N VAL A 105 -10.67 -8.71 -8.83
CA VAL A 105 -10.17 -7.42 -9.32
C VAL A 105 -9.00 -7.63 -10.28
N LYS A 106 -8.12 -8.60 -10.03
CA LYS A 106 -7.02 -8.92 -10.94
C LYS A 106 -7.49 -9.27 -12.36
N GLY A 107 -8.61 -9.97 -12.47
CA GLY A 107 -9.22 -10.35 -13.77
C GLY A 107 -9.89 -9.20 -14.54
N MET A 108 -10.00 -8.00 -13.98
CA MET A 108 -10.65 -6.86 -14.63
C MET A 108 -9.73 -6.21 -15.68
N VAL A 109 -10.33 -5.49 -16.64
CA VAL A 109 -9.60 -4.59 -17.55
C VAL A 109 -8.99 -3.41 -16.79
N SER A 110 -7.90 -2.83 -17.30
CA SER A 110 -7.07 -1.83 -16.59
C SER A 110 -7.88 -0.66 -16.00
N CYS A 111 -8.79 -0.05 -16.76
CA CYS A 111 -9.58 1.09 -16.25
C CYS A 111 -10.50 0.68 -15.10
N LEU A 112 -11.18 -0.46 -15.19
CA LEU A 112 -12.06 -0.96 -14.13
C LEU A 112 -11.25 -1.40 -12.91
N ARG A 113 -10.08 -2.00 -13.13
CA ARG A 113 -9.15 -2.38 -12.08
C ARG A 113 -8.64 -1.17 -11.31
N ALA A 114 -8.32 -0.07 -12.00
CA ALA A 114 -7.91 1.18 -11.37
C ALA A 114 -9.00 1.75 -10.45
N VAL A 115 -10.27 1.73 -10.88
CA VAL A 115 -11.40 2.17 -10.04
C VAL A 115 -11.59 1.26 -8.83
N ALA A 116 -11.61 -0.06 -9.04
CA ALA A 116 -11.74 -1.02 -7.95
C ALA A 116 -10.59 -0.91 -6.94
N SER A 117 -9.36 -0.72 -7.44
CA SER A 117 -8.17 -0.48 -6.62
C SER A 117 -8.31 0.79 -5.79
N ALA A 118 -8.79 1.89 -6.38
CA ALA A 118 -9.04 3.13 -5.68
C ALA A 118 -10.08 2.97 -4.56
N ALA A 119 -11.20 2.31 -4.83
CA ALA A 119 -12.21 2.01 -3.81
C ALA A 119 -11.65 1.18 -2.65
N ILE A 120 -10.85 0.15 -2.96
CA ILE A 120 -10.17 -0.67 -1.95
C ILE A 120 -9.20 0.17 -1.10
N MET A 121 -8.51 1.14 -1.70
CA MET A 121 -7.58 2.02 -0.99
C MET A 121 -8.30 3.03 -0.09
N VAL A 122 -9.43 3.58 -0.53
CA VAL A 122 -10.29 4.46 0.29
C VAL A 122 -10.79 3.70 1.52
N GLU A 123 -11.33 2.50 1.31
CA GLU A 123 -11.77 1.63 2.41
C GLU A 123 -10.62 1.31 3.36
N LYS A 124 -9.42 1.07 2.83
CA LYS A 124 -8.23 0.78 3.65
C LYS A 124 -7.73 2.00 4.43
N ALA A 125 -7.88 3.19 3.88
CA ALA A 125 -7.48 4.42 4.56
C ALA A 125 -8.36 4.69 5.79
N GLN A 126 -9.65 4.30 5.74
CA GLN A 126 -10.64 4.48 6.83
C GLN A 126 -10.68 5.93 7.36
N ILE A 127 -10.51 6.90 6.48
CA ILE A 127 -10.48 8.32 6.86
C ILE A 127 -11.87 8.90 6.70
N TRP A 128 -12.46 9.33 7.82
CA TRP A 128 -13.77 9.96 7.88
C TRP A 128 -13.72 11.46 7.55
N HIS A 129 -12.90 11.85 6.57
CA HIS A 129 -12.68 13.24 6.19
C HIS A 129 -12.63 13.37 4.66
N PRO A 130 -13.15 14.47 4.08
CA PRO A 130 -13.12 14.68 2.64
C PRO A 130 -11.71 14.61 2.08
N MET A 131 -11.56 13.88 0.97
CA MET A 131 -10.29 13.66 0.30
C MET A 131 -10.46 13.61 -1.21
N ILE A 132 -9.42 14.03 -1.93
CA ILE A 132 -9.38 13.99 -3.39
C ILE A 132 -8.57 12.77 -3.82
N ILE A 133 -9.17 11.93 -4.65
CA ILE A 133 -8.55 10.70 -5.14
C ILE A 133 -7.96 10.94 -6.52
N HIS A 134 -6.69 10.61 -6.69
CA HIS A 134 -5.97 10.64 -7.95
C HIS A 134 -5.64 9.21 -8.37
N THR A 135 -5.85 8.89 -9.64
CA THR A 135 -5.52 7.55 -10.19
C THR A 135 -4.58 7.71 -11.39
N SER A 136 -3.70 6.73 -11.59
CA SER A 136 -2.68 6.72 -12.66
C SER A 136 -3.26 6.75 -14.07
N ASN A 137 -4.45 6.18 -14.27
CA ASN A 137 -5.22 6.30 -15.50
C ASN A 137 -6.33 7.34 -15.28
N ALA A 138 -6.59 8.19 -16.28
CA ALA A 138 -7.59 9.25 -16.21
C ALA A 138 -9.03 8.69 -16.14
N VAL A 139 -9.39 8.12 -14.99
CA VAL A 139 -10.75 7.67 -14.66
C VAL A 139 -11.44 8.72 -13.80
N ASN A 140 -11.28 10.00 -14.15
CA ASN A 140 -11.93 11.12 -13.47
C ASN A 140 -13.47 11.05 -13.51
N ILE A 141 -14.04 10.23 -14.40
CA ILE A 141 -15.48 10.16 -14.66
C ILE A 141 -16.23 9.28 -13.64
N ILE A 142 -15.56 8.32 -12.97
CA ILE A 142 -16.24 7.34 -12.10
C ILE A 142 -16.06 7.65 -10.60
N LEU A 143 -14.99 8.35 -10.22
CA LEU A 143 -14.62 8.57 -8.81
C LEU A 143 -15.37 9.70 -8.10
N MET A 144 -16.22 10.49 -8.79
CA MET A 144 -17.04 11.53 -8.14
C MET A 144 -18.33 11.01 -7.48
N LEU A 145 -18.63 9.70 -7.58
CA LEU A 145 -19.87 9.10 -7.08
C LEU A 145 -19.70 8.23 -5.83
N LEU A 146 -18.51 8.21 -5.22
CA LEU A 146 -18.23 7.55 -3.93
C LEU A 146 -17.86 8.61 -2.90
#